data_AF-A0A8B8JSF0-F1
#
_entry.id   AF-A0A8B8JSF0-F1
#
_cell.length_a   1.000
_cell.length_b   1.000
_cell.length_c   1.000
_cell.angle_alpha   90.00
_cell.angle_beta   90.00
_cell.angle_gamma   90.00
#
_symmetry.space_group_name_H-M   'P 1'
#
loop_
_entity.id
_entity.type
_entity.pdbx_description
1 polymer ?
#
loop_
_entity_poly.entity_id
_entity_poly.type
_entity_poly.pdbx_seq_one_letter_code
_entity_poly.pdbx_strand_id
1 'polypeptide(L)'
;MAQTRNKQVVLKDYVTGFRTYSPGSPLTGYGVSKVIESGHPDYKKGDLVWGFTKWEEYSLVPSALILFKIEHTDVPLSYYTGVLGMPGMTAYAGFFEVGSPKKGEKVFVSAASGVGQFAKLSDCYVVGSAGSKEKVDLLKNKLGFDEAFNYKEEPDLNTTLKRYFPEGIDIYFENVGGKTLDAVLLNMKVHGRIPVCGMVSQYNLTQPEGVTNLTNLIFRRVRMHGFNVADFYHLYGKYLEFILPHIKEGKVVYVEDIVEGLENGPAALVGLYSGRNVGKQVVVLARE
;
A
#
# COMPACT_ATOMS: atom_id res chain seq x y z
N MET A 1 23.21 25.99 44.97
CA MET A 1 21.84 25.47 44.81
C MET A 1 21.56 25.33 43.32
N ALA A 2 21.54 24.10 42.83
CA ALA A 2 21.38 23.78 41.42
C ALA A 2 19.91 24.00 41.01
N GLN A 3 19.69 24.86 40.01
CA GLN A 3 18.40 24.98 39.33
C GLN A 3 18.33 23.92 38.24
N THR A 4 17.39 22.99 38.42
CA THR A 4 17.01 21.94 37.48
C THR A 4 16.46 22.58 36.19
N ARG A 5 17.10 22.28 35.06
CA ARG A 5 16.57 22.57 33.72
C ARG A 5 15.42 21.62 33.42
N ASN A 6 14.20 22.14 33.38
CA ASN A 6 13.07 21.46 32.76
C ASN A 6 13.38 21.21 31.28
N LYS A 7 13.60 19.94 30.90
CA LYS A 7 13.49 19.52 29.50
C LYS A 7 12.00 19.36 29.19
N GLN A 8 11.35 20.44 28.78
CA GLN A 8 10.09 20.32 28.06
C GLN A 8 10.40 19.76 26.67
N VAL A 9 10.13 18.47 26.47
CA VAL A 9 10.09 17.87 25.14
C VAL A 9 8.72 18.21 24.57
N VAL A 10 8.67 19.22 23.71
CA VAL A 10 7.48 19.51 22.91
C VAL A 10 7.49 18.54 21.73
N LEU A 11 6.76 17.42 21.85
CA LEU A 11 6.42 16.59 20.70
C LEU A 11 5.35 17.35 19.92
N LYS A 12 5.74 17.97 18.80
CA LYS A 12 4.80 18.56 17.86
C LYS A 12 4.23 17.42 17.02
N ASP A 13 3.07 16.90 17.45
CA ASP A 13 2.26 15.95 16.68
C ASP A 13 1.74 16.64 15.41
N TYR A 14 2.49 16.57 14.31
CA TYR A 14 2.06 17.13 13.02
C TYR A 14 1.36 16.12 12.10
N VAL A 15 0.96 14.95 12.60
CA VAL A 15 0.09 14.04 11.83
C VAL A 15 -0.97 13.41 12.73
N THR A 16 -2.09 14.10 12.89
CA THR A 16 -3.32 13.55 13.48
C THR A 16 -3.91 12.54 12.48
N GLY A 17 -3.46 11.29 12.52
CA GLY A 17 -3.99 10.24 11.65
C GLY A 17 -3.35 8.87 11.82
N PHE A 18 -2.12 8.80 12.35
CA PHE A 18 -1.47 7.52 12.65
C PHE A 18 -1.72 7.11 14.10
N ARG A 19 -2.08 5.83 14.31
CA ARG A 19 -2.08 5.24 15.66
C ARG A 19 -0.66 5.33 16.22
N THR A 20 -0.51 5.92 17.39
CA THR A 20 0.77 5.96 18.09
C THR A 20 1.00 4.64 18.81
N TYR A 21 2.25 4.16 18.81
CA TYR A 21 2.64 3.01 19.62
C TYR A 21 3.03 3.48 21.02
N SER A 22 2.60 2.73 22.03
CA SER A 22 2.96 2.99 23.42
C SER A 22 4.29 2.30 23.75
N PRO A 23 5.31 3.03 24.24
CA PRO A 23 6.56 2.42 24.70
C PRO A 23 6.31 1.31 25.72
N GLY A 24 7.03 0.19 25.59
CA GLY A 24 6.90 -0.97 26.46
C GLY A 24 5.68 -1.87 26.18
N SER A 25 4.84 -1.53 25.21
CA SER A 25 3.75 -2.39 24.73
C SER A 25 4.13 -3.11 23.44
N PRO A 26 3.54 -4.29 23.14
CA PRO A 26 3.70 -4.94 21.85
C PRO A 26 3.32 -4.03 20.69
N LEU A 27 4.04 -4.12 19.57
CA LEU A 27 3.63 -3.49 18.33
C LEU A 27 2.27 -4.06 17.88
N THR A 28 1.52 -3.28 17.12
CA THR A 28 0.25 -3.72 16.54
C THR A 28 0.30 -3.60 15.03
N GLY A 29 -0.43 -4.46 14.32
CA GLY A 29 -0.48 -4.44 12.88
C GLY A 29 -1.53 -5.39 12.34
N TYR A 30 -1.65 -5.42 11.01
CA TYR A 30 -2.49 -6.40 10.34
C TYR A 30 -1.86 -7.79 10.43
N GLY A 31 -2.67 -8.80 10.75
CA GLY A 31 -2.24 -10.18 10.83
C GLY A 31 -3.37 -11.15 10.52
N VAL A 32 -2.99 -12.41 10.38
CA VAL A 32 -3.90 -13.56 10.24
C VAL A 32 -3.75 -14.40 11.50
N SER A 33 -4.87 -14.78 12.10
CA SER A 33 -4.90 -15.48 13.38
C SER A 33 -5.91 -16.62 13.34
N LYS A 34 -5.61 -17.68 14.10
CA LYS A 34 -6.55 -18.77 14.38
C LYS A 34 -7.19 -18.55 15.75
N VAL A 35 -8.50 -18.67 15.83
CA VAL A 35 -9.25 -18.56 17.08
C VAL A 35 -8.99 -19.82 17.93
N ILE A 36 -8.34 -19.66 19.09
CA ILE A 36 -8.10 -20.75 20.03
C ILE A 36 -9.25 -20.89 21.05
N GLU A 37 -9.79 -19.75 21.49
CA GLU A 37 -10.94 -19.62 22.38
C GLU A 37 -11.71 -18.34 22.04
N SER A 38 -13.03 -18.32 22.26
CA SER A 38 -13.87 -17.16 21.96
C SER A 38 -15.02 -17.05 22.96
N GLY A 39 -15.21 -15.83 23.49
CA GLY A 39 -16.42 -15.43 24.21
C GLY A 39 -17.45 -14.71 23.34
N HIS A 40 -17.20 -14.58 22.03
CA HIS A 40 -18.07 -13.88 21.09
C HIS A 40 -18.84 -14.88 20.22
N PRO A 41 -20.18 -14.76 20.07
CA PRO A 41 -21.00 -15.78 19.41
C PRO A 41 -20.65 -16.01 17.94
N ASP A 42 -20.16 -14.97 17.24
CA ASP A 42 -19.81 -15.06 15.82
C ASP A 42 -18.48 -15.76 15.54
N TYR A 43 -17.67 -16.06 16.57
CA TYR A 43 -16.35 -16.68 16.43
C TYR A 43 -16.26 -17.96 17.26
N LYS A 44 -15.82 -19.05 16.63
CA LYS A 44 -15.62 -20.35 17.27
C LYS A 44 -14.17 -20.79 17.18
N LYS A 45 -13.77 -21.68 18.08
CA LYS A 45 -12.45 -22.33 18.04
C LYS A 45 -12.20 -22.94 16.65
N GLY A 46 -11.04 -22.64 16.08
CA GLY A 46 -10.63 -23.09 14.75
C GLY A 46 -10.97 -22.12 13.62
N ASP A 47 -11.80 -21.10 13.84
CA ASP A 47 -12.01 -20.07 12.83
C ASP A 47 -10.70 -19.34 12.50
N LEU A 48 -10.51 -19.02 11.23
CA LEU A 48 -9.41 -18.20 10.75
C LEU A 48 -9.93 -16.78 10.53
N VAL A 49 -9.17 -15.79 10.97
CA VAL A 49 -9.55 -14.37 10.88
C VAL A 49 -8.37 -13.53 10.43
N TRP A 50 -8.66 -12.39 9.82
CA TRP A 50 -7.67 -11.34 9.64
C TRP A 50 -8.18 -10.00 10.14
N GLY A 51 -7.26 -9.18 10.62
CA GLY A 51 -7.59 -7.90 11.24
C GLY A 51 -6.38 -7.33 11.97
N PHE A 52 -6.63 -6.40 12.90
CA PHE A 52 -5.59 -5.86 13.75
C PHE A 52 -5.28 -6.82 14.90
N THR A 53 -4.01 -7.15 15.06
CA THR A 53 -3.47 -7.96 16.15
C THR A 53 -2.18 -7.33 16.70
N LYS A 54 -1.66 -7.90 17.78
CA LYS A 54 -0.35 -7.54 18.33
C LYS A 54 0.74 -8.44 17.73
N TRP A 55 1.97 -7.94 17.76
CA TRP A 55 3.18 -8.66 17.39
C TRP A 55 3.63 -9.53 18.57
N GLU A 56 2.94 -10.65 18.75
CA GLU A 56 3.12 -11.65 19.81
C GLU A 56 2.51 -12.98 19.33
N GLU A 57 2.83 -14.10 19.99
CA GLU A 57 2.35 -15.42 19.56
C GLU A 57 0.85 -15.65 19.82
N TYR A 58 0.32 -15.05 20.90
CA TYR A 58 -1.08 -15.15 21.29
C TYR A 58 -1.60 -13.78 21.70
N SER A 59 -2.75 -13.37 21.14
CA SER A 59 -3.40 -12.11 21.46
C SER A 59 -4.82 -12.31 21.95
N LEU A 60 -5.16 -11.64 23.05
CA LEU A 60 -6.55 -11.35 23.37
C LEU A 60 -7.01 -10.18 22.50
N VAL A 61 -7.85 -10.48 21.50
CA VAL A 61 -8.28 -9.49 20.49
C VAL A 61 -9.76 -9.15 20.70
N PRO A 62 -10.12 -7.88 20.99
CA PRO A 62 -11.51 -7.44 20.94
C PRO A 62 -12.10 -7.67 19.55
N SER A 63 -13.34 -8.17 19.45
CA SER A 63 -13.97 -8.49 18.16
C SER A 63 -14.02 -7.29 17.20
N ALA A 64 -14.09 -6.06 17.71
CA ALA A 64 -14.02 -4.83 16.92
C ALA A 64 -12.68 -4.60 16.18
N LEU A 65 -11.62 -5.33 16.52
CA LEU A 65 -10.34 -5.31 15.81
C LEU A 65 -10.21 -6.42 14.76
N ILE A 66 -11.10 -7.41 14.80
CA ILE A 66 -11.23 -8.42 13.76
C ILE A 66 -12.00 -7.77 12.61
N LEU A 67 -11.42 -7.79 11.41
CA LEU A 67 -12.08 -7.21 10.24
C LEU A 67 -12.96 -8.23 9.55
N PHE A 68 -12.41 -9.41 9.25
CA PHE A 68 -13.15 -10.45 8.55
C PHE A 68 -12.73 -11.85 9.00
N LYS A 69 -13.71 -12.76 8.95
CA LYS A 69 -13.47 -14.19 8.96
C LYS A 69 -12.95 -14.63 7.58
N ILE A 70 -12.00 -15.55 7.57
CA ILE A 70 -11.43 -16.13 6.36
C ILE A 70 -12.28 -17.34 5.97
N GLU A 71 -12.97 -17.22 4.83
CA GLU A 71 -13.82 -18.29 4.29
C GLU A 71 -13.14 -19.08 3.16
N HIS A 72 -12.21 -18.44 2.43
CA HIS A 72 -11.47 -19.08 1.33
C HIS A 72 -10.08 -19.50 1.80
N THR A 73 -9.93 -20.79 2.09
CA THR A 73 -8.68 -21.42 2.56
C THR A 73 -7.98 -22.23 1.46
N ASP A 74 -8.48 -22.17 0.23
CA ASP A 74 -7.88 -22.77 -0.96
C ASP A 74 -6.80 -21.88 -1.60
N VAL A 75 -6.38 -20.85 -0.88
CA VAL A 75 -5.28 -19.91 -1.19
C VAL A 75 -4.40 -19.76 0.05
N PRO A 76 -3.10 -19.41 -0.08
CA PRO A 76 -2.22 -19.27 1.07
C PRO A 76 -2.76 -18.24 2.08
N LEU A 77 -2.79 -18.61 3.37
CA LEU A 77 -3.30 -17.72 4.42
C LEU A 77 -2.53 -16.40 4.51
N SER A 78 -1.23 -16.41 4.18
CA SER A 78 -0.40 -15.20 4.11
C SER A 78 -0.98 -14.12 3.19
N TYR A 79 -1.77 -14.50 2.17
CA TYR A 79 -2.37 -13.56 1.23
C TYR A 79 -3.31 -12.57 1.91
N TYR A 80 -3.95 -12.95 3.02
CA TYR A 80 -4.83 -12.07 3.82
C TYR A 80 -4.07 -10.99 4.59
N THR A 81 -2.73 -11.01 4.60
CA THR A 81 -1.90 -9.88 5.07
C THR A 81 -1.57 -8.87 3.95
N GLY A 82 -1.91 -9.20 2.70
CA GLY A 82 -1.58 -8.44 1.51
C GLY A 82 -2.68 -8.45 0.46
N VAL A 83 -2.55 -9.26 -0.59
CA VAL A 83 -3.45 -9.23 -1.76
C VAL A 83 -4.90 -9.55 -1.41
N LEU A 84 -5.21 -10.39 -0.42
CA LEU A 84 -6.58 -10.61 0.04
C LEU A 84 -6.94 -9.77 1.27
N GLY A 85 -5.97 -9.06 1.84
CA GLY A 85 -6.16 -8.23 3.03
C GLY A 85 -6.32 -6.74 2.73
N MET A 86 -6.01 -5.93 3.74
CA MET A 86 -6.04 -4.47 3.66
C MET A 86 -5.27 -3.90 2.43
N PRO A 87 -4.05 -4.35 2.09
CA PRO A 87 -3.33 -3.78 0.94
C PRO A 87 -4.03 -4.01 -0.41
N GLY A 88 -4.58 -5.21 -0.63
CA GLY A 88 -5.36 -5.51 -1.83
C GLY A 88 -6.65 -4.69 -1.90
N MET A 89 -7.37 -4.59 -0.79
CA MET A 89 -8.57 -3.75 -0.69
C MET A 89 -8.25 -2.27 -0.94
N THR A 90 -7.10 -1.79 -0.46
CA THR A 90 -6.61 -0.41 -0.71
C THR A 90 -6.39 -0.18 -2.20
N ALA A 91 -5.73 -1.13 -2.88
CA ALA A 91 -5.52 -1.06 -4.31
C ALA A 91 -6.85 -1.05 -5.09
N TYR A 92 -7.80 -1.90 -4.70
CA TYR A 92 -9.10 -2.01 -5.36
C TYR A 92 -9.92 -0.72 -5.19
N ALA A 93 -10.10 -0.24 -3.96
CA ALA A 93 -10.85 0.97 -3.68
C ALA A 93 -10.20 2.21 -4.33
N GLY A 94 -8.88 2.38 -4.14
CA GLY A 94 -8.17 3.50 -4.71
C GLY A 94 -8.20 3.53 -6.23
N PHE A 95 -8.11 2.36 -6.88
CA PHE A 95 -8.11 2.31 -8.33
C PHE A 95 -9.54 2.44 -8.88
N PHE A 96 -10.47 1.56 -8.50
CA PHE A 96 -11.80 1.52 -9.10
C PHE A 96 -12.73 2.64 -8.61
N GLU A 97 -12.79 2.88 -7.30
CA GLU A 97 -13.72 3.87 -6.73
C GLU A 97 -13.15 5.30 -6.84
N VAL A 98 -11.89 5.49 -6.45
CA VAL A 98 -11.28 6.83 -6.43
C VAL A 98 -10.67 7.22 -7.77
N GLY A 99 -10.03 6.28 -8.48
CA GLY A 99 -9.43 6.50 -9.79
C GLY A 99 -10.43 6.48 -10.94
N SER A 100 -11.52 5.71 -10.79
CA SER A 100 -12.60 5.56 -11.78
C SER A 100 -12.07 5.31 -13.20
N PRO A 101 -11.33 4.19 -13.42
CA PRO A 101 -10.56 3.95 -14.63
C PRO A 101 -11.47 3.68 -15.83
N LYS A 102 -10.96 4.03 -17.01
CA LYS A 102 -11.56 3.69 -18.30
C LYS A 102 -10.57 2.95 -19.16
N LYS A 103 -11.08 2.04 -19.99
CA LYS A 103 -10.30 1.33 -20.98
C LYS A 103 -9.47 2.28 -21.84
N GLY A 104 -8.20 1.94 -22.05
CA GLY A 104 -7.25 2.69 -22.87
C GLY A 104 -6.58 3.88 -22.15
N GLU A 105 -6.93 4.16 -20.90
CA GLU A 105 -6.28 5.23 -20.14
C GLU A 105 -4.84 4.90 -19.75
N LYS A 106 -4.04 5.95 -19.58
CA LYS A 106 -2.63 5.88 -19.21
C LYS A 106 -2.45 6.03 -17.70
N VAL A 107 -1.95 4.99 -17.06
CA VAL A 107 -1.84 4.87 -15.61
C VAL A 107 -0.39 4.85 -15.18
N PHE A 108 -0.02 5.76 -14.29
CA PHE A 108 1.26 5.73 -13.58
C PHE A 108 1.04 5.25 -12.14
N VAL A 109 1.91 4.36 -11.66
CA VAL A 109 1.90 3.88 -10.27
C VAL A 109 3.29 4.12 -9.66
N SER A 110 3.37 4.95 -8.61
CA SER A 110 4.60 5.12 -7.84
C SER A 110 4.74 4.05 -6.76
N ALA A 111 5.98 3.69 -6.40
CA ALA A 111 6.27 2.52 -5.56
C ALA A 111 5.47 1.29 -6.02
N ALA A 112 5.57 1.01 -7.33
CA ALA A 112 4.61 0.19 -8.03
C ALA A 112 4.48 -1.20 -7.40
N SER A 113 3.23 -1.56 -7.11
CA SER A 113 2.81 -2.82 -6.51
C SER A 113 1.48 -3.28 -7.13
N GLY A 114 0.74 -4.17 -6.47
CA GLY A 114 -0.43 -4.90 -7.01
C GLY A 114 -1.49 -4.08 -7.76
N VAL A 115 -1.61 -2.76 -7.51
CA VAL A 115 -2.48 -1.82 -8.25
C VAL A 115 -2.28 -1.90 -9.77
N GLY A 116 -1.04 -2.05 -10.25
CA GLY A 116 -0.78 -2.06 -11.68
C GLY A 116 -1.47 -3.21 -12.41
N GLN A 117 -1.64 -4.36 -11.76
CA GLN A 117 -2.36 -5.49 -12.34
C GLN A 117 -3.87 -5.20 -12.49
N PHE A 118 -4.47 -4.42 -11.58
CA PHE A 118 -5.87 -4.00 -11.73
C PHE A 118 -6.06 -3.05 -12.90
N ALA A 119 -5.07 -2.19 -13.15
CA ALA A 119 -5.03 -1.35 -14.34
C ALA A 119 -4.86 -2.17 -15.62
N LYS A 120 -3.99 -3.19 -15.62
CA LYS A 120 -3.86 -4.13 -16.75
C LYS A 120 -5.15 -4.90 -17.02
N LEU A 121 -5.83 -5.39 -15.99
CA LEU A 121 -7.15 -6.05 -16.11
C LEU A 121 -8.25 -5.10 -16.63
N SER A 122 -8.03 -3.79 -16.54
CA SER A 122 -8.95 -2.76 -17.04
C SER A 122 -8.56 -2.23 -18.43
N ASP A 123 -7.73 -2.97 -19.17
CA ASP A 123 -7.23 -2.60 -20.50
C ASP A 123 -6.55 -1.21 -20.52
N CYS A 124 -5.85 -0.84 -19.45
CA CYS A 124 -5.06 0.39 -19.38
C CYS A 124 -3.61 0.17 -19.84
N TYR A 125 -2.98 1.26 -20.28
CA TYR A 125 -1.53 1.33 -20.44
C TYR A 125 -0.91 1.72 -19.09
N VAL A 126 0.03 0.92 -18.57
CA VAL A 126 0.50 1.02 -17.18
C VAL A 126 2.01 1.12 -17.12
N VAL A 127 2.49 2.17 -16.46
CA VAL A 127 3.91 2.38 -16.17
C VAL A 127 4.14 2.44 -14.66
N GLY A 128 5.18 1.75 -14.19
CA GLY A 128 5.53 1.69 -12.78
C GLY A 128 6.89 2.30 -12.48
N SER A 129 7.08 2.90 -11.31
CA SER A 129 8.40 3.22 -10.79
C SER A 129 8.77 2.36 -9.58
N ALA A 130 10.03 1.93 -9.53
CA ALA A 130 10.60 1.19 -8.41
C ALA A 130 12.03 1.65 -8.10
N GLY A 131 12.58 1.22 -6.95
CA GLY A 131 13.85 1.73 -6.43
C GLY A 131 15.08 0.86 -6.70
N SER A 132 14.96 -0.13 -7.60
CA SER A 132 16.06 -1.01 -8.04
C SER A 132 15.74 -1.64 -9.40
N LYS A 133 16.78 -2.02 -10.16
CA LYS A 133 16.63 -2.76 -11.42
C LYS A 133 15.85 -4.06 -11.27
N GLU A 134 16.13 -4.84 -10.21
CA GLU A 134 15.42 -6.08 -9.91
C GLU A 134 13.90 -5.88 -9.81
N LYS A 135 13.47 -4.81 -9.14
CA LYS A 135 12.05 -4.47 -9.00
C LYS A 135 11.44 -3.98 -10.31
N VAL A 136 12.22 -3.27 -11.14
CA VAL A 136 11.79 -2.88 -12.49
C VAL A 136 11.57 -4.12 -13.37
N ASP A 137 12.52 -5.07 -13.33
CA ASP A 137 12.41 -6.32 -14.07
C ASP A 137 11.21 -7.15 -13.57
N LEU A 138 10.94 -7.16 -12.26
CA LEU A 138 9.74 -7.77 -11.67
C LEU A 138 8.44 -7.17 -12.22
N LEU A 139 8.35 -5.84 -12.28
CA LEU A 139 7.17 -5.13 -12.77
C LEU A 139 6.84 -5.50 -14.22
N LYS A 140 7.85 -5.49 -15.10
CA LYS A 140 7.67 -5.80 -16.52
C LYS A 140 7.43 -7.30 -16.75
N ASN A 141 8.25 -8.16 -16.16
CA ASN A 141 8.29 -9.57 -16.53
C ASN A 141 7.27 -10.43 -15.78
N LYS A 142 6.95 -10.10 -14.52
CA LYS A 142 6.00 -10.90 -13.71
C LYS A 142 4.66 -10.23 -13.49
N LEU A 143 4.63 -8.90 -13.37
CA LEU A 143 3.40 -8.17 -13.02
C LEU A 143 2.71 -7.54 -14.25
N GLY A 144 3.28 -7.72 -15.45
CA GLY A 144 2.63 -7.37 -16.71
C GLY A 144 2.52 -5.87 -16.99
N PHE A 145 3.35 -5.04 -16.32
CA PHE A 145 3.43 -3.61 -16.65
C PHE A 145 3.95 -3.43 -18.07
N ASP A 146 3.41 -2.44 -18.80
CA ASP A 146 3.88 -2.14 -20.15
C ASP A 146 5.31 -1.58 -20.09
N GLU A 147 5.55 -0.65 -19.17
CA GLU A 147 6.88 -0.10 -18.92
C GLU A 147 7.16 0.09 -17.42
N ALA A 148 8.44 0.14 -17.07
CA ALA A 148 8.85 0.49 -15.72
C ALA A 148 10.26 1.10 -15.70
N PHE A 149 10.55 1.91 -14.68
CA PHE A 149 11.86 2.55 -14.52
C PHE A 149 12.33 2.62 -13.07
N ASN A 150 13.65 2.68 -12.90
CA ASN A 150 14.27 2.86 -11.59
C ASN A 150 14.37 4.36 -11.28
N TYR A 151 13.52 4.88 -10.41
CA TYR A 151 13.47 6.33 -10.14
C TYR A 151 14.79 6.88 -9.55
N LYS A 152 15.66 6.04 -9.00
CA LYS A 152 16.96 6.45 -8.45
C LYS A 152 18.04 6.68 -9.51
N GLU A 153 17.86 6.11 -10.69
CA GLU A 153 18.80 6.23 -11.82
C GLU A 153 18.42 7.37 -12.77
N GLU A 154 17.26 8.00 -12.55
CA GLU A 154 16.72 9.03 -13.42
C GLU A 154 17.13 10.43 -12.91
N PRO A 155 17.89 11.21 -13.70
CA PRO A 155 18.35 12.53 -13.28
C PRO A 155 17.22 13.57 -13.24
N ASP A 156 16.16 13.36 -14.04
CA ASP A 156 15.00 14.25 -14.14
C ASP A 156 13.73 13.43 -14.32
N LEU A 157 12.86 13.44 -13.31
CA LEU A 157 11.61 12.68 -13.32
C LEU A 157 10.58 13.24 -14.33
N ASN A 158 10.57 14.54 -14.61
CA ASN A 158 9.63 15.13 -15.56
C ASN A 158 9.94 14.65 -16.99
N THR A 159 11.21 14.70 -17.39
CA THR A 159 11.69 14.20 -18.68
C THR A 159 11.46 12.69 -18.78
N THR A 160 11.72 11.96 -17.69
CA THR A 160 11.47 10.51 -17.61
C THR A 160 10.02 10.18 -17.87
N LEU A 161 9.09 10.83 -17.16
CA LEU A 161 7.65 10.60 -17.33
C LEU A 161 7.21 10.91 -18.77
N LYS A 162 7.72 11.96 -19.41
CA LYS A 162 7.42 12.26 -20.83
C LYS A 162 7.85 11.16 -21.80
N ARG A 163 8.96 10.46 -21.53
CA ARG A 163 9.41 9.34 -22.38
C ARG A 163 8.39 8.21 -22.40
N TYR A 164 7.83 7.88 -21.23
CA TYR A 164 6.84 6.80 -21.08
C TYR A 164 5.40 7.24 -21.34
N PHE A 165 5.11 8.53 -21.20
CA PHE A 165 3.80 9.14 -21.38
C PHE A 165 3.86 10.35 -22.31
N PRO A 166 4.15 10.17 -23.61
CA PRO A 166 4.27 11.29 -24.55
C PRO A 166 2.96 12.09 -24.69
N GLU A 167 1.81 11.48 -24.42
CA GLU A 167 0.49 12.14 -24.42
C GLU A 167 -0.02 12.48 -23.00
N GLY A 168 0.79 12.24 -21.97
CA GLY A 168 0.47 12.48 -20.57
C GLY A 168 -0.23 11.32 -19.84
N ILE A 169 -0.55 11.55 -18.57
CA ILE A 169 -1.02 10.57 -17.59
C ILE A 169 -2.50 10.83 -17.26
N ASP A 170 -3.38 9.84 -17.45
CA ASP A 170 -4.80 9.93 -17.08
C ASP A 170 -5.01 9.64 -15.58
N ILE A 171 -4.32 8.65 -15.03
CA ILE A 171 -4.40 8.28 -13.61
C ILE A 171 -3.00 8.17 -13.03
N TYR A 172 -2.78 8.81 -11.88
CA TYR A 172 -1.61 8.59 -11.06
C TYR A 172 -2.01 8.01 -9.71
N PHE A 173 -1.70 6.73 -9.48
CA PHE A 173 -1.89 6.13 -8.16
C PHE A 173 -0.69 6.50 -7.27
N GLU A 174 -0.94 7.38 -6.30
CA GLU A 174 0.09 8.07 -5.51
C GLU A 174 0.39 7.33 -4.19
N ASN A 175 1.60 6.79 -4.08
CA ASN A 175 2.14 6.12 -2.88
C ASN A 175 3.38 6.80 -2.26
N VAL A 176 4.00 7.76 -2.96
CA VAL A 176 5.35 8.28 -2.70
C VAL A 176 5.36 9.76 -2.30
N GLY A 177 4.65 10.64 -2.99
CA GLY A 177 4.66 12.09 -2.77
C GLY A 177 5.94 12.79 -3.25
N GLY A 178 6.20 13.98 -2.68
CA GLY A 178 7.42 14.75 -2.89
C GLY A 178 7.70 15.07 -4.36
N LYS A 179 8.97 14.95 -4.76
CA LYS A 179 9.44 15.21 -6.14
C LYS A 179 8.71 14.40 -7.21
N THR A 180 8.25 13.18 -6.86
CA THR A 180 7.49 12.34 -7.80
C THR A 180 6.14 12.99 -8.13
N LEU A 181 5.40 13.42 -7.11
CA LEU A 181 4.13 14.13 -7.30
C LEU A 181 4.33 15.40 -8.12
N ASP A 182 5.37 16.16 -7.79
CA ASP A 182 5.66 17.43 -8.45
C ASP A 182 5.94 17.25 -9.96
N ALA A 183 6.69 16.20 -10.32
CA ALA A 183 6.94 15.82 -11.71
C ALA A 183 5.67 15.28 -12.42
N VAL A 184 4.84 14.50 -11.72
CA VAL A 184 3.59 13.97 -12.30
C VAL A 184 2.60 15.08 -12.61
N LEU A 185 2.45 16.09 -11.76
CA LEU A 185 1.53 17.21 -11.98
C LEU A 185 1.79 17.93 -13.32
N LEU A 186 3.04 17.99 -13.77
CA LEU A 186 3.44 18.54 -15.07
C LEU A 186 3.02 17.66 -16.26
N ASN A 187 2.82 16.36 -16.03
CA ASN A 187 2.59 15.33 -17.04
C ASN A 187 1.15 14.77 -17.02
N MET A 188 0.29 15.22 -16.11
CA MET A 188 -1.12 14.81 -16.10
C MET A 188 -1.84 15.25 -17.37
N LYS A 189 -2.83 14.48 -17.82
CA LYS A 189 -3.78 14.90 -18.85
C LYS A 189 -4.86 15.79 -18.26
N VAL A 190 -5.55 16.50 -19.15
CA VAL A 190 -6.76 17.23 -18.77
C VAL A 190 -7.80 16.24 -18.22
N HIS A 191 -8.40 16.55 -17.08
CA HIS A 191 -9.30 15.68 -16.31
C HIS A 191 -8.64 14.43 -15.72
N GLY A 192 -7.32 14.44 -15.58
CA GLY A 192 -6.60 13.38 -14.90
C GLY A 192 -7.00 13.22 -13.43
N ARG A 193 -6.73 12.05 -12.84
CA ARG A 193 -7.06 11.72 -11.44
C ARG A 193 -5.85 11.24 -10.69
N ILE A 194 -5.76 11.65 -9.42
CA ILE A 194 -4.69 11.25 -8.50
C ILE A 194 -5.33 10.70 -7.22
N PRO A 195 -5.61 9.38 -7.15
CA PRO A 195 -5.89 8.71 -5.88
C PRO A 195 -4.65 8.76 -4.98
N VAL A 196 -4.73 9.52 -3.88
CA VAL A 196 -3.64 9.67 -2.91
C VAL A 196 -3.78 8.57 -1.86
N CYS A 197 -3.06 7.46 -2.09
CA CYS A 197 -3.01 6.32 -1.18
C CYS A 197 -2.00 6.55 -0.05
N GLY A 198 -0.85 7.14 -0.37
CA GLY A 198 0.23 7.39 0.58
C GLY A 198 1.29 8.34 0.04
N MET A 199 2.19 8.76 0.91
CA MET A 199 3.32 9.64 0.58
C MET A 199 4.58 9.19 1.31
N VAL A 200 5.01 7.95 1.05
CA VAL A 200 6.06 7.28 1.84
C VAL A 200 7.40 8.01 1.86
N SER A 201 7.71 8.83 0.84
CA SER A 201 8.96 9.61 0.85
C SER A 201 8.99 10.70 1.92
N GLN A 202 7.82 11.08 2.47
CA GLN A 202 7.69 12.18 3.42
C GLN A 202 7.69 11.73 4.88
N TYR A 203 7.38 10.46 5.18
CA TYR A 203 7.06 10.00 6.54
C TYR A 203 8.23 10.09 7.53
N ASN A 204 9.47 9.92 7.05
CA ASN A 204 10.67 9.95 7.90
C ASN A 204 11.42 11.28 7.84
N LEU A 205 10.86 12.30 7.16
CA LEU A 205 11.48 13.61 7.06
C LEU A 205 11.09 14.48 8.26
N THR A 206 12.06 15.17 8.84
CA THR A 206 11.80 16.19 9.87
C THR A 206 11.17 17.45 9.28
N GLN A 207 11.41 17.72 7.99
CA GLN A 207 10.78 18.76 7.20
C GLN A 207 10.30 18.16 5.88
N PRO A 208 8.97 18.08 5.64
CA PRO A 208 8.42 17.59 4.39
C PRO A 208 8.86 18.42 3.19
N GLU A 209 9.00 17.78 2.03
CA GLU A 209 9.27 18.46 0.77
C GLU A 209 8.03 19.23 0.28
N GLY A 210 8.24 20.42 -0.27
CA GLY A 210 7.17 21.20 -0.88
C GLY A 210 6.79 20.69 -2.28
N VAL A 211 5.50 20.68 -2.59
CA VAL A 211 4.99 20.43 -3.95
C VAL A 211 4.69 21.78 -4.60
N THR A 212 5.35 22.09 -5.70
CA THR A 212 5.37 23.45 -6.28
C THR A 212 4.44 23.60 -7.50
N ASN A 213 4.06 22.49 -8.13
CA ASN A 213 3.30 22.48 -9.38
C ASN A 213 1.78 22.32 -9.21
N LEU A 214 1.23 22.59 -8.02
CA LEU A 214 -0.21 22.44 -7.72
C LEU A 214 -1.12 23.27 -8.64
N THR A 215 -0.63 24.35 -9.24
CA THR A 215 -1.39 25.14 -10.23
C THR A 215 -1.84 24.29 -11.43
N ASN A 216 -1.16 23.18 -11.74
CA ASN A 216 -1.60 22.24 -12.78
C ASN A 216 -2.95 21.58 -12.45
N LEU A 217 -3.34 21.48 -11.17
CA LEU A 217 -4.67 21.00 -10.80
C LEU A 217 -5.77 21.88 -11.44
N ILE A 218 -5.55 23.19 -11.48
CA ILE A 218 -6.47 24.16 -12.09
C ILE A 218 -6.42 24.04 -13.61
N PHE A 219 -5.24 24.20 -14.22
CA PHE A 219 -5.13 24.26 -15.68
C PHE A 219 -5.51 22.96 -16.39
N ARG A 220 -5.29 21.83 -15.71
CA ARG A 220 -5.62 20.51 -16.24
C ARG A 220 -6.92 19.97 -15.65
N ARG A 221 -7.57 20.65 -14.70
CA ARG A 221 -8.80 20.17 -14.01
C ARG A 221 -8.60 18.78 -13.42
N VAL A 222 -7.44 18.56 -12.81
CA VAL A 222 -7.08 17.27 -12.21
C VAL A 222 -7.77 17.14 -10.86
N ARG A 223 -8.34 15.97 -10.58
CA ARG A 223 -8.87 15.63 -9.26
C ARG A 223 -7.80 14.89 -8.46
N MET A 224 -7.31 15.50 -7.39
CA MET A 224 -6.44 14.85 -6.40
C MET A 224 -7.25 14.53 -5.15
N HIS A 225 -7.38 13.25 -4.80
CA HIS A 225 -8.30 12.77 -3.76
C HIS A 225 -7.60 11.75 -2.86
N GLY A 226 -7.37 12.11 -1.59
CA GLY A 226 -6.94 11.17 -0.57
C GLY A 226 -8.08 10.29 -0.09
N PHE A 227 -7.78 9.03 0.25
CA PHE A 227 -8.78 8.08 0.71
C PHE A 227 -8.21 7.18 1.81
N ASN A 228 -9.09 6.61 2.63
CA ASN A 228 -8.72 5.61 3.63
C ASN A 228 -9.49 4.31 3.36
N VAL A 229 -8.77 3.18 3.30
CA VAL A 229 -9.35 1.85 3.05
C VAL A 229 -10.45 1.49 4.05
N ALA A 230 -10.41 2.02 5.28
CA ALA A 230 -11.44 1.78 6.29
C ALA A 230 -12.84 2.17 5.81
N ASP A 231 -12.95 3.22 4.99
CA ASP A 231 -14.22 3.70 4.44
C ASP A 231 -14.81 2.74 3.39
N PHE A 232 -14.00 1.81 2.87
CA PHE A 232 -14.35 0.91 1.76
C PHE A 232 -14.52 -0.55 2.17
N TYR A 233 -14.40 -0.90 3.46
CA TYR A 233 -14.58 -2.28 3.90
C TYR A 233 -15.98 -2.85 3.62
N HIS A 234 -16.99 -1.99 3.43
CA HIS A 234 -18.32 -2.40 2.95
C HIS A 234 -18.29 -3.02 1.54
N LEU A 235 -17.21 -2.81 0.76
CA LEU A 235 -17.00 -3.42 -0.56
C LEU A 235 -16.16 -4.70 -0.51
N TYR A 236 -15.70 -5.16 0.67
CA TYR A 236 -14.75 -6.26 0.75
C TYR A 236 -15.28 -7.58 0.17
N GLY A 237 -16.57 -7.87 0.34
CA GLY A 237 -17.20 -9.04 -0.31
C GLY A 237 -17.11 -8.97 -1.84
N LYS A 238 -17.49 -7.83 -2.43
CA LYS A 238 -17.36 -7.56 -3.87
C LYS A 238 -15.90 -7.64 -4.33
N TYR A 239 -14.96 -7.17 -3.50
CA TYR A 239 -13.54 -7.28 -3.78
C TYR A 239 -13.08 -8.74 -3.85
N LEU A 240 -13.48 -9.58 -2.89
CA LEU A 240 -13.14 -11.00 -2.89
C LEU A 240 -13.71 -11.73 -4.12
N GLU A 241 -14.96 -11.47 -4.47
CA GLU A 241 -15.60 -11.98 -5.68
C GLU A 241 -14.84 -11.59 -6.95
N PHE A 242 -14.31 -10.37 -6.99
CA PHE A 242 -13.48 -9.90 -8.08
C PHE A 242 -12.10 -10.58 -8.09
N ILE A 243 -11.36 -10.58 -6.98
CA ILE A 243 -9.92 -10.90 -7.01
C ILE A 243 -9.63 -12.41 -6.97
N LEU A 244 -10.42 -13.20 -6.26
CA LEU A 244 -10.14 -14.63 -6.07
C LEU A 244 -10.10 -15.41 -7.39
N PRO A 245 -11.05 -15.24 -8.34
CA PRO A 245 -10.96 -15.90 -9.64
C PRO A 245 -9.67 -15.53 -10.39
N HIS A 246 -9.27 -14.26 -10.36
CA HIS A 246 -8.07 -13.81 -11.07
C HIS A 246 -6.78 -14.37 -10.46
N ILE A 247 -6.73 -14.58 -9.14
CA ILE A 247 -5.60 -15.26 -8.48
C ILE A 247 -5.58 -16.75 -8.91
N LYS A 248 -6.72 -17.44 -8.84
CA LYS A 248 -6.84 -18.87 -9.17
C LYS A 248 -6.52 -19.17 -10.64
N GLU A 249 -6.89 -18.25 -11.54
CA GLU A 249 -6.59 -18.33 -12.97
C GLU A 249 -5.16 -17.87 -13.32
N GLY A 250 -4.37 -17.41 -12.34
CA GLY A 250 -3.01 -16.91 -12.57
C GLY A 250 -2.95 -15.56 -13.29
N LYS A 251 -4.08 -14.84 -13.43
CA LYS A 251 -4.15 -13.51 -14.04
C LYS A 251 -3.62 -12.41 -13.11
N VAL A 252 -3.65 -12.65 -11.80
CA VAL A 252 -3.00 -11.80 -10.79
C VAL A 252 -1.89 -12.60 -10.12
N VAL A 253 -0.67 -12.13 -10.32
CA VAL A 253 0.55 -12.66 -9.70
C VAL A 253 0.85 -11.88 -8.45
N TYR A 254 1.15 -12.57 -7.35
CA TYR A 254 1.45 -11.94 -6.08
C TYR A 254 2.78 -12.48 -5.54
N VAL A 255 3.65 -11.55 -5.11
CA VAL A 255 5.00 -11.83 -4.64
C VAL A 255 5.10 -11.41 -3.18
N GLU A 256 5.48 -12.35 -2.33
CA GLU A 256 5.71 -12.15 -0.90
C GLU A 256 7.21 -12.20 -0.62
N ASP A 257 7.65 -11.32 0.27
CA ASP A 257 8.97 -11.35 0.91
C ASP A 257 8.74 -11.88 2.33
N ILE A 258 9.09 -13.14 2.56
CA ILE A 258 8.74 -13.86 3.79
C ILE A 258 9.96 -13.91 4.70
N VAL A 259 9.78 -13.46 5.95
CA VAL A 259 10.72 -13.71 7.04
C VAL A 259 10.07 -14.63 8.06
N GLU A 260 10.84 -15.59 8.56
CA GLU A 260 10.40 -16.52 9.61
C GLU A 260 10.75 -15.96 10.98
N GLY A 261 9.87 -16.14 11.96
CA GLY A 261 10.11 -15.82 13.36
C GLY A 261 9.80 -14.36 13.71
N LEU A 262 9.14 -14.17 14.86
CA LEU A 262 8.80 -12.86 15.40
C LEU A 262 10.06 -12.01 15.68
N GLU A 263 11.17 -12.66 16.04
CA GLU A 263 12.48 -12.07 16.29
C GLU A 263 13.04 -11.30 15.08
N ASN A 264 12.66 -11.70 13.86
CA ASN A 264 13.09 -11.04 12.63
C ASN A 264 12.15 -9.90 12.20
N GLY A 265 10.98 -9.79 12.84
CA GLY A 265 9.97 -8.77 12.54
C GLY A 265 10.51 -7.33 12.57
N PRO A 266 11.23 -6.89 13.63
CA PRO A 266 11.76 -5.53 13.68
C PRO A 266 12.71 -5.20 12.51
N ALA A 267 13.61 -6.13 12.17
CA ALA A 267 14.54 -5.94 11.07
C ALA A 267 13.82 -5.87 9.71
N ALA A 268 12.78 -6.70 9.52
CA ALA A 268 11.93 -6.68 8.34
C ALA A 268 11.16 -5.34 8.21
N LEU A 269 10.58 -4.83 9.31
CA LEU A 269 9.88 -3.55 9.32
C LEU A 269 10.81 -2.37 8.98
N VAL A 270 12.01 -2.32 9.56
CA VAL A 270 13.03 -1.31 9.19
C VAL A 270 13.47 -1.48 7.73
N GLY A 271 13.52 -2.72 7.23
CA GLY A 271 13.81 -3.04 5.85
C GLY A 271 12.83 -2.43 4.84
N LEU A 272 11.55 -2.34 5.20
CA LEU A 272 10.52 -1.72 4.37
C LEU A 272 10.85 -0.25 4.04
N TYR A 273 11.24 0.54 5.04
CA TYR A 273 11.54 1.96 4.86
C TYR A 273 12.86 2.23 4.13
N SER A 274 13.74 1.23 4.05
CA SER A 274 14.95 1.25 3.23
C SER A 274 14.75 0.62 1.84
N GLY A 275 13.54 0.13 1.56
CA GLY A 275 13.17 -0.51 0.30
C GLY A 275 13.90 -1.83 0.05
N ARG A 276 14.29 -2.56 1.11
CA ARG A 276 14.98 -3.85 1.00
C ARG A 276 14.07 -4.99 0.52
N ASN A 277 12.80 -4.94 0.88
CA ASN A 277 11.83 -5.99 0.55
C ASN A 277 11.56 -6.09 -0.95
N VAL A 278 11.40 -7.30 -1.49
CA VAL A 278 10.97 -7.55 -2.88
C VAL A 278 9.58 -8.20 -2.87
N GLY A 279 8.54 -7.38 -3.05
CA GLY A 279 7.15 -7.80 -2.89
C GLY A 279 6.58 -7.41 -1.52
N LYS A 280 5.48 -8.03 -1.11
CA LYS A 280 4.85 -7.75 0.18
C LYS A 280 5.63 -8.42 1.31
N GLN A 281 6.15 -7.63 2.25
CA GLN A 281 6.78 -8.17 3.45
C GLN A 281 5.74 -8.87 4.34
N VAL A 282 6.04 -10.12 4.72
CA VAL A 282 5.26 -10.96 5.64
C VAL A 282 6.21 -11.54 6.70
N VAL A 283 5.76 -11.57 7.95
CA VAL A 283 6.46 -12.25 9.06
C VAL A 283 5.64 -13.48 9.43
N VAL A 284 6.24 -14.66 9.34
CA VAL A 284 5.60 -15.93 9.74
C VAL A 284 5.92 -16.17 11.20
N LEU A 285 4.89 -16.12 12.05
CA LEU A 285 5.02 -16.40 13.49
C LEU A 285 4.90 -17.90 13.76
N ALA A 286 3.91 -18.54 13.15
CA ALA A 286 3.67 -19.97 13.21
C ALA A 286 3.09 -20.44 11.87
N ARG A 287 3.47 -21.65 11.45
CA ARG A 287 2.90 -22.33 10.29
C ARG A 287 1.84 -23.30 10.80
N GLU A 288 0.66 -23.25 10.20
CA GLU A 288 -0.37 -24.28 10.34
C GLU A 288 -0.23 -25.33 9.24
#